data_AF-A0A7S3MLR0-F1
#
_entry.id   AF-A0A7S3MLR0-F1
#
_cell.length_a   1.000
_cell.length_b   1.000
_cell.length_c   1.000
_cell.angle_alpha   90.00
_cell.angle_beta   90.00
_cell.angle_gamma   90.00
#
_symmetry.space_group_name_H-M   'P 1'
#
loop_
_entity.id
_entity.type
_entity.pdbx_description
1 polymer ?
#
loop_
_entity_poly.entity_id
_entity_poly.type
_entity_poly.pdbx_seq_one_letter_code
_entity_poly.pdbx_strand_id
1 'polypeptide(L)'
;DTESGIKLVRELKQNKLLPKYNEELLNEVAKQIQGQYHYLTEDFATSMNNAEEEEGDEYDEDANKAYPIAAKVAMDRNVRCALAYMSTRLDRLHRVAWESGKRMPPHIGQ
;
A
#
# COMPACT_ATOMS: atom_id res chain seq x y z
N ASP A 1 -1.48 7.13 6.60
CA ASP A 1 -0.53 7.58 5.57
C ASP A 1 -0.59 6.64 4.35
N THR A 2 -0.63 7.19 3.13
CA THR A 2 -0.65 6.43 1.85
C THR A 2 0.34 6.99 0.82
N GLU A 3 1.22 7.90 1.23
CA GLU A 3 2.09 8.64 0.31
C GLU A 3 3.08 7.73 -0.41
N SER A 4 3.67 6.75 0.29
CA SER A 4 4.62 5.80 -0.30
C SER A 4 3.99 4.97 -1.42
N GLY A 5 2.73 4.54 -1.26
CA GLY A 5 1.97 3.86 -2.32
C GLY A 5 1.73 4.75 -3.53
N ILE A 6 1.45 6.03 -3.33
CA ILE A 6 1.28 6.99 -4.43
C ILE A 6 2.59 7.22 -5.17
N LYS A 7 3.73 7.29 -4.46
CA LYS A 7 5.07 7.44 -5.05
C LYS A 7 5.39 6.29 -6.01
N LEU A 8 5.10 5.03 -5.65
CA LEU A 8 5.29 3.86 -6.53
C LEU A 8 4.55 4.00 -7.86
N VAL A 9 3.27 4.39 -7.80
CA VAL A 9 2.44 4.53 -9.00
C VAL A 9 2.90 5.72 -9.85
N ARG A 10 3.34 6.82 -9.23
CA ARG A 10 3.87 7.99 -9.93
C ARG A 10 5.17 7.67 -10.66
N GLU A 11 6.08 6.92 -10.03
CA GLU A 11 7.34 6.48 -10.64
C GLU A 11 7.07 5.74 -11.96
N LEU A 12 6.11 4.82 -11.98
CA LEU A 12 5.75 4.10 -13.21
C LEU A 12 5.07 4.99 -14.25
N LYS A 13 4.27 5.96 -13.83
CA LYS A 13 3.60 6.89 -14.77
C LYS A 13 4.58 7.85 -15.44
N GLN A 14 5.60 8.30 -14.71
CA GLN A 14 6.59 9.26 -15.22
C GLN A 14 7.59 8.59 -16.17
N ASN A 15 7.93 7.32 -15.93
CA ASN A 15 8.88 6.59 -16.75
C ASN A 15 8.19 5.89 -17.92
N LYS A 16 8.57 6.26 -19.16
CA LYS A 16 8.12 5.56 -20.38
C LYS A 16 8.70 4.16 -20.49
N LEU A 17 9.94 3.98 -20.06
CA LEU A 17 10.63 2.69 -19.97
C LEU A 17 10.33 2.04 -18.61
N LEU A 18 10.69 0.76 -18.46
CA LEU A 18 10.57 0.05 -17.18
C LEU A 18 11.70 0.54 -16.25
N PRO A 19 11.40 1.28 -15.15
CA PRO A 19 12.43 1.71 -14.22
C PRO A 19 12.99 0.53 -13.42
N LYS A 20 14.09 0.74 -12.69
CA LYS A 20 14.64 -0.27 -11.76
C LYS A 20 13.57 -0.70 -10.74
N TYR A 21 13.65 -1.93 -10.27
CA TYR A 21 12.73 -2.40 -9.22
C TYR A 21 13.02 -1.66 -7.91
N ASN A 22 12.04 -0.89 -7.43
CA ASN A 22 12.14 -0.13 -6.20
C ASN A 22 11.72 -0.99 -4.99
N GLU A 23 12.64 -1.84 -4.53
CA GLU A 23 12.42 -2.73 -3.39
C GLU A 23 12.27 -1.96 -2.08
N GLU A 24 13.05 -0.89 -1.89
CA GLU A 24 13.01 -0.05 -0.69
C GLU A 24 11.62 0.56 -0.48
N LEU A 25 11.07 1.22 -1.51
CA LEU A 25 9.77 1.86 -1.42
C LEU A 25 8.63 0.84 -1.29
N LEU A 26 8.77 -0.35 -1.89
CA LEU A 26 7.78 -1.42 -1.70
C LEU A 26 7.79 -1.96 -0.27
N ASN A 27 8.99 -2.11 0.33
CA ASN A 27 9.13 -2.52 1.73
C ASN A 27 8.56 -1.46 2.69
N GLU A 28 8.70 -0.16 2.38
CA GLU A 28 8.03 0.89 3.14
C GLU A 28 6.51 0.76 3.09
N VAL A 29 5.94 0.53 1.90
CA VAL A 29 4.49 0.32 1.75
C VAL A 29 4.03 -0.93 2.50
N ALA A 30 4.81 -2.01 2.47
CA ALA A 30 4.51 -3.23 3.23
C ALA A 30 4.50 -2.97 4.75
N LYS A 31 5.49 -2.21 5.27
CA LYS A 31 5.52 -1.80 6.68
C LYS A 31 4.30 -0.95 7.06
N GLN A 32 3.89 -0.02 6.19
CA GLN A 32 2.70 0.80 6.41
C GLN A 32 1.43 -0.05 6.47
N ILE A 33 1.27 -1.03 5.57
CA ILE A 33 0.15 -1.97 5.58
C ILE A 33 0.14 -2.78 6.87
N GLN A 34 1.30 -3.32 7.29
CA GLN A 34 1.42 -4.08 8.54
C GLN A 34 1.05 -3.24 9.77
N GLY A 35 1.53 -1.99 9.85
CA GLY A 35 1.19 -1.08 10.95
C GLY A 35 -0.31 -0.76 10.99
N GLN A 36 -0.92 -0.51 9.83
CA GLN A 36 -2.37 -0.26 9.73
C GLN A 36 -3.19 -1.49 10.13
N TYR A 37 -2.74 -2.68 9.74
CA TYR A 37 -3.37 -3.94 10.11
C TYR A 37 -3.31 -4.16 11.63
N HIS A 38 -2.11 -4.04 12.22
CA HIS A 38 -1.91 -4.19 13.67
C HIS A 38 -2.78 -3.23 14.47
N TYR A 39 -2.84 -1.96 14.08
CA TYR A 39 -3.75 -0.98 14.69
C TYR A 39 -5.22 -1.43 14.63
N LEU A 40 -5.68 -1.90 13.47
CA LEU A 40 -7.07 -2.31 13.27
C LEU A 40 -7.44 -3.59 14.05
N THR A 41 -6.50 -4.51 14.23
CA THR A 41 -6.77 -5.81 14.86
C THR A 41 -6.47 -5.85 16.34
N GLU A 42 -5.42 -5.17 16.80
CA GLU A 42 -4.94 -5.26 18.18
C GLU A 42 -5.31 -4.02 18.97
N ASP A 43 -4.93 -2.82 18.49
CA ASP A 43 -5.17 -1.58 19.23
C ASP A 43 -6.66 -1.21 19.29
N PHE A 44 -7.36 -1.32 18.15
CA PHE A 44 -8.79 -1.02 18.10
C PHE A 44 -9.63 -2.03 18.88
N ALA A 45 -9.31 -3.32 18.78
CA ALA A 45 -10.02 -4.36 19.55
C ALA A 45 -9.82 -4.19 21.05
N THR A 46 -8.61 -3.84 21.49
CA THR A 46 -8.30 -3.55 22.90
C THR A 46 -9.04 -2.30 23.38
N SER A 47 -9.06 -1.23 22.57
CA SER A 47 -9.78 0.01 22.90
C SER A 47 -11.29 -0.20 23.02
N MET A 48 -11.88 -1.09 22.22
CA MET A 48 -13.31 -1.41 22.26
C MET A 48 -13.67 -2.20 23.53
N ASN A 49 -12.85 -3.18 23.91
CA ASN A 49 -13.06 -3.95 25.14
C ASN A 49 -12.92 -3.09 26.41
N ASN A 50 -11.98 -2.14 26.42
CA ASN A 50 -11.79 -1.25 27.58
C ASN A 50 -12.89 -0.19 27.69
N ALA A 51 -13.47 0.25 26.56
CA ALA A 51 -14.57 1.23 26.55
C ALA A 51 -15.90 0.65 27.06
N GLU A 52 -16.08 -0.67 27.04
CA GLU A 52 -17.25 -1.34 27.63
C GLU A 52 -17.18 -1.39 29.18
N GLU A 53 -16.01 -1.18 29.79
CA GLU A 53 -15.81 -1.22 31.25
C GLU A 53 -15.98 0.15 31.94
N GLU A 54 -15.86 1.26 31.20
CA GLU A 54 -16.03 2.62 31.74
C GLU A 54 -17.43 3.18 31.43
N GLU A 55 -18.41 2.88 32.30
CA GLU A 55 -19.71 3.57 32.33
C GLU A 55 -19.51 5.05 32.69
N GLY A 56 -19.57 5.93 31.69
CA GLY A 56 -19.81 7.35 31.89
C GLY A 56 -18.76 8.23 31.24
N ASP A 57 -18.97 8.54 29.97
CA ASP A 57 -18.90 9.92 29.49
C ASP A 57 -19.58 9.99 28.11
N GLU A 58 -20.37 11.04 27.90
CA GLU A 58 -21.08 11.39 26.65
C GLU A 58 -20.08 11.87 25.59
N TYR A 59 -19.10 11.04 25.22
CA TYR A 59 -18.19 11.31 24.11
C TYR A 59 -18.76 10.74 22.82
N ASP A 60 -18.71 11.57 21.78
CA ASP A 60 -19.28 11.38 20.44
C ASP A 60 -18.91 10.01 19.84
N GLU A 61 -19.83 9.04 19.96
CA GLU A 61 -19.68 7.64 19.53
C GLU A 61 -19.32 7.52 18.03
N ASP A 62 -19.68 8.54 17.24
CA ASP A 62 -19.40 8.63 15.81
C ASP A 62 -17.92 8.98 15.51
N ALA A 63 -17.27 9.77 16.38
CA ALA A 63 -15.85 10.12 16.22
C ALA A 63 -14.95 8.89 16.40
N ASN A 64 -15.32 7.98 17.30
CA ASN A 64 -14.56 6.76 17.58
C ASN A 64 -14.67 5.72 16.44
N LYS A 65 -15.77 5.74 15.67
CA LYS A 65 -16.01 4.87 14.51
C LYS A 65 -15.33 5.39 13.23
N ALA A 66 -15.08 6.70 13.13
CA ALA A 66 -14.51 7.31 11.92
C ALA A 66 -13.04 6.90 11.66
N TYR A 67 -12.23 6.78 12.71
CA TYR A 67 -10.79 6.51 12.56
C TYR A 67 -10.48 5.09 12.02
N PRO A 68 -11.08 4.00 12.53
CA PRO A 68 -10.88 2.66 11.98
C PRO A 68 -11.32 2.55 10.51
N ILE A 69 -12.41 3.22 10.13
CA ILE A 69 -12.87 3.27 8.74
C ILE A 69 -11.81 3.94 7.85
N ALA A 70 -11.28 5.10 8.29
CA ALA A 70 -10.23 5.79 7.57
C ALA A 70 -8.94 4.95 7.45
N ALA A 71 -8.55 4.26 8.52
CA ALA A 71 -7.39 3.37 8.53
C ALA A 71 -7.55 2.20 7.56
N LYS A 72 -8.73 1.56 7.51
CA LYS A 72 -9.04 0.49 6.54
C LYS A 72 -8.95 1.00 5.10
N VAL A 73 -9.57 2.14 4.81
CA VAL A 73 -9.53 2.73 3.45
C VAL A 73 -8.09 3.08 3.04
N ALA A 74 -7.28 3.59 3.97
CA ALA A 74 -5.87 3.86 3.73
C ALA A 74 -5.07 2.58 3.46
N MET A 75 -5.34 1.49 4.19
CA MET A 75 -4.72 0.19 3.97
C MET A 75 -5.08 -0.38 2.59
N ASP A 76 -6.37 -0.40 2.23
CA ASP A 76 -6.84 -0.86 0.93
C ASP A 76 -6.22 -0.04 -0.21
N ARG A 77 -6.00 1.26 0.01
CA ARG A 77 -5.32 2.14 -0.94
C ARG A 77 -3.86 1.73 -1.13
N ASN A 78 -3.12 1.46 -0.07
CA ASN A 78 -1.73 1.02 -0.13
C ASN A 78 -1.60 -0.34 -0.83
N VAL A 79 -2.47 -1.30 -0.50
CA VAL A 79 -2.54 -2.60 -1.18
C VAL A 79 -2.79 -2.42 -2.68
N ARG A 80 -3.78 -1.59 -3.05
CA ARG A 80 -4.09 -1.31 -4.46
C ARG A 80 -2.90 -0.68 -5.19
N CYS A 81 -2.20 0.26 -4.57
CA CYS A 81 -1.03 0.90 -5.16
C CYS A 81 0.12 -0.09 -5.36
N ALA A 82 0.41 -0.96 -4.39
CA ALA A 82 1.44 -1.98 -4.48
C ALA A 82 1.14 -3.00 -5.60
N LEU A 83 -0.09 -3.51 -5.65
CA LEU A 83 -0.53 -4.43 -6.70
C LEU A 83 -0.50 -3.78 -8.09
N ALA A 84 -0.98 -2.53 -8.20
CA ALA A 84 -0.92 -1.79 -9.46
C ALA A 84 0.51 -1.58 -9.95
N TYR A 85 1.45 -1.31 -9.02
CA TYR A 85 2.86 -1.20 -9.33
C TYR A 85 3.42 -2.52 -9.89
N MET A 86 3.21 -3.63 -9.19
CA MET A 86 3.70 -4.94 -9.64
C MET A 86 3.07 -5.38 -10.96
N SER A 87 1.75 -5.28 -11.09
CA SER A 87 1.00 -5.66 -12.30
C SER A 87 1.49 -4.87 -13.51
N THR A 88 1.59 -3.54 -13.40
CA THR A 88 2.03 -2.69 -14.51
C THR A 88 3.46 -3.02 -14.95
N ARG A 89 4.34 -3.38 -14.00
CA ARG A 89 5.71 -3.81 -14.31
C ARG A 89 5.73 -5.14 -15.05
N LEU A 90 4.95 -6.13 -14.60
CA LEU A 90 4.82 -7.42 -15.28
C LEU A 90 4.29 -7.25 -16.70
N ASP A 91 3.27 -6.40 -16.89
CA ASP A 91 2.73 -6.11 -18.22
C ASP A 91 3.77 -5.49 -19.16
N ARG A 92 4.59 -4.56 -18.64
CA ARG A 92 5.69 -3.96 -19.41
C ARG A 92 6.79 -4.98 -19.72
N LEU A 93 7.17 -5.81 -18.74
CA LEU A 93 8.17 -6.86 -18.93
C LEU A 93 7.70 -7.87 -19.99
N HIS A 94 6.43 -8.25 -19.95
CA HIS A 94 5.81 -9.13 -20.93
C HIS A 94 5.89 -8.54 -22.34
N ARG A 95 5.54 -7.24 -22.51
CA ARG A 95 5.70 -6.55 -23.81
C ARG A 95 7.14 -6.54 -24.30
N VAL A 96 8.09 -6.22 -23.42
CA VAL A 96 9.50 -6.20 -23.78
C VAL A 96 10.01 -7.58 -24.19
N ALA A 97 9.54 -8.65 -23.53
CA ALA A 97 9.88 -10.02 -23.91
C ALA A 97 9.41 -10.35 -25.34
N TRP A 98 8.22 -9.90 -25.73
CA TRP A 98 7.73 -10.06 -27.09
C TRP A 98 8.50 -9.20 -28.11
N GLU A 99 8.88 -7.98 -27.76
CA GLU A 99 9.61 -7.06 -28.65
C GLU A 99 11.07 -7.46 -28.84
N SER A 100 11.72 -7.99 -27.79
CA SER A 100 13.16 -8.27 -27.77
C SER A 100 13.50 -9.73 -28.05
N GLY A 101 12.50 -10.62 -28.01
CA GLY A 101 12.68 -12.05 -28.24
C GLY A 101 13.60 -12.69 -27.20
N LYS A 102 14.66 -13.38 -27.65
CA LYS A 102 15.58 -14.14 -26.78
C LYS A 102 16.64 -13.30 -26.06
N ARG A 103 16.78 -12.01 -26.39
CA ARG A 103 17.80 -11.13 -25.77
C ARG A 103 17.10 -10.06 -24.95
N MET A 104 17.46 -9.95 -23.67
CA MET A 104 16.95 -8.89 -22.80
C MET A 104 17.62 -7.55 -23.16
N PRO A 105 16.86 -6.44 -23.26
CA PRO A 105 17.45 -5.14 -23.51
C PRO A 105 18.43 -4.72 -22.40
N PRO A 106 19.51 -4.00 -22.76
CA PRO A 106 20.56 -3.60 -21.80
C PRO A 106 20.06 -2.66 -20.71
N HIS A 107 18.93 -1.99 -20.91
CA HIS A 107 18.31 -1.09 -19.92
C HIS A 107 17.50 -1.81 -18.83
N ILE A 108 17.28 -3.14 -18.93
CA ILE A 108 16.56 -3.96 -17.93
C ILE A 108 17.50 -4.89 -17.17
N GLY A 109 18.58 -5.37 -17.82
CA GLY A 109 19.49 -6.36 -17.25
C GLY A 109 20.59 -5.83 -16.33
N GLN A 110 20.48 -4.60 -15.80
CA GLN A 110 21.46 -3.99 -14.88
C GLN A 110 20.89 -3.75 -13.48
#